data_AF-A0A2W7RVG0-F1
#
_entry.id   AF-A0A2W7RVG0-F1
#
_cell.length_a   1.000
_cell.length_b   1.000
_cell.length_c   1.000
_cell.angle_alpha   90.00
_cell.angle_beta   90.00
_cell.angle_gamma   90.00
#
_symmetry.space_group_name_H-M   'P 1'
#
loop_
_entity.id
_entity.type
_entity.pdbx_description
1 polymer ?
#
loop_
_entity_poly.entity_id
_entity_poly.type
_entity_poly.pdbx_seq_one_letter_code
_entity_poly.pdbx_strand_id
1 'polypeptide(L)'
;MQNIVTNILQKTFNVSPKIHLTLAESNYIVNLNGRPVAAQTQSQYDSSSGVLNITTYIRIDQIDPAASQEYKASLLIHEIVHAYIFTHPEVLNGLTQHAYMLQNYIDGILGLCKLSFPLTSQQAASLALGGLGDDMTGTQAFADALTKYGFTTDNNSNNYQFYLQQFQYGTIGIHCND
;
A
#
# COMPACT_ATOMS: atom_id res chain seq x y z
N MET A 1 -2.23 -16.19 15.40
CA MET A 1 -0.97 -16.79 14.88
C MET A 1 0.18 -15.92 15.33
N GLN A 2 1.20 -16.49 15.98
CA GLN A 2 2.36 -15.73 16.46
C GLN A 2 3.41 -15.65 15.33
N ASN A 3 3.92 -14.45 15.04
CA ASN A 3 4.80 -14.20 13.89
C ASN A 3 6.15 -14.95 14.06
N ILE A 4 6.39 -15.94 13.20
CA ILE A 4 7.60 -16.80 13.22
C ILE A 4 8.88 -15.94 13.07
N VAL A 5 8.82 -14.88 12.29
CA VAL A 5 9.97 -13.97 12.07
C VAL A 5 10.30 -13.22 13.37
N THR A 6 9.29 -12.71 14.07
CA THR A 6 9.47 -12.05 15.38
C THR A 6 10.11 -12.99 16.40
N ASN A 7 9.68 -14.25 16.44
CA ASN A 7 10.25 -15.27 17.34
C ASN A 7 11.72 -15.59 17.02
N ILE A 8 12.09 -15.66 15.74
CA ILE A 8 13.50 -15.88 15.34
C ILE A 8 14.36 -14.69 15.77
N LEU A 9 13.91 -13.46 15.55
CA LEU A 9 14.65 -12.27 15.94
C LEU A 9 14.82 -12.16 17.46
N GLN A 10 13.75 -12.39 18.22
CA GLN A 10 13.77 -12.38 19.69
C GLN A 10 14.76 -13.43 20.24
N LYS A 11 14.71 -14.66 19.72
CA LYS A 11 15.56 -15.76 20.21
C LYS A 11 17.01 -15.63 19.79
N THR A 12 17.28 -15.11 18.60
CA THR A 12 18.65 -15.02 18.05
C THR A 12 19.41 -13.82 18.60
N PHE A 13 18.74 -12.68 18.76
CA PHE A 13 19.38 -11.43 19.14
C PHE A 13 19.05 -10.96 20.57
N ASN A 14 18.24 -11.72 21.31
CA ASN A 14 17.78 -11.39 22.66
C ASN A 14 17.15 -9.99 22.76
N VAL A 15 16.39 -9.60 21.74
CA VAL A 15 15.69 -8.31 21.67
C VAL A 15 14.23 -8.48 22.06
N SER A 16 13.68 -7.54 22.82
CA SER A 16 12.23 -7.37 22.95
C SER A 16 11.75 -6.51 21.78
N PRO A 17 10.77 -6.94 20.96
CA PRO A 17 10.31 -6.14 19.84
C PRO A 17 9.53 -4.96 20.40
N LYS A 18 10.03 -3.75 20.14
CA LYS A 18 9.27 -2.52 20.37
C LYS A 18 8.16 -2.31 19.33
N ILE A 19 8.16 -3.11 18.26
CA ILE A 19 7.23 -3.06 17.14
C ILE A 19 6.72 -4.47 16.87
N HIS A 20 5.40 -4.64 16.84
CA HIS A 20 4.72 -5.85 16.39
C HIS A 20 4.00 -5.59 15.08
N LEU A 21 4.39 -6.27 14.02
CA LEU A 21 3.71 -6.23 12.72
C LEU A 21 2.84 -7.47 12.56
N THR A 22 1.55 -7.25 12.27
CA THR A 22 0.56 -8.29 12.00
C THR A 22 -0.09 -8.06 10.65
N LEU A 23 -0.25 -9.12 9.86
CA LEU A 23 -1.16 -9.15 8.72
C LEU A 23 -2.40 -9.96 9.12
N ALA A 24 -3.58 -9.42 8.85
CA ALA A 24 -4.84 -10.05 9.20
C ALA A 24 -5.92 -9.75 8.16
N GLU A 25 -6.96 -10.56 8.14
CA GLU A 25 -8.18 -10.26 7.38
C GLU A 25 -9.18 -9.49 8.25
N SER A 26 -9.97 -8.59 7.65
CA SER A 26 -11.07 -7.90 8.32
C SER A 26 -12.17 -7.54 7.33
N ASN A 27 -13.43 -7.67 7.76
CA ASN A 27 -14.61 -7.31 6.97
C ASN A 27 -15.09 -5.86 7.23
N TYR A 28 -14.38 -5.09 8.07
CA TYR A 28 -14.90 -3.82 8.62
C TYR A 28 -13.96 -2.62 8.48
N ILE A 29 -12.91 -2.71 7.67
CA ILE A 29 -12.06 -1.55 7.40
C ILE A 29 -12.71 -0.58 6.40
N VAL A 30 -12.53 0.70 6.68
CA VAL A 30 -13.08 1.84 5.92
C VAL A 30 -12.08 3.00 5.88
N ASN A 31 -12.17 3.85 4.84
CA ASN A 31 -11.42 5.11 4.76
C ASN A 31 -11.96 6.17 5.73
N LEU A 32 -11.35 7.36 5.71
CA LEU A 32 -11.75 8.52 6.54
C LEU A 32 -13.19 8.99 6.28
N ASN A 33 -13.78 8.65 5.12
CA ASN A 33 -15.15 8.98 4.74
C ASN A 33 -16.14 7.85 5.07
N GLY A 34 -15.71 6.80 5.76
CA GLY A 34 -16.54 5.64 6.12
C GLY A 34 -16.83 4.68 4.96
N ARG A 35 -16.13 4.80 3.83
CA ARG A 35 -16.28 3.90 2.68
C ARG A 35 -15.39 2.67 2.84
N PRO A 36 -15.87 1.45 2.52
CA PRO A 36 -15.05 0.25 2.46
C PRO A 36 -13.76 0.45 1.64
N VAL A 37 -12.66 -0.14 2.12
CA VAL A 37 -11.37 -0.17 1.42
C VAL A 37 -10.81 -1.59 1.38
N ALA A 38 -10.01 -1.89 0.36
CA ALA A 38 -9.41 -3.22 0.15
C ALA A 38 -8.32 -3.57 1.17
N ALA A 39 -7.61 -2.57 1.68
CA ALA A 39 -6.59 -2.73 2.70
C ALA A 39 -6.50 -1.48 3.58
N GLN A 40 -6.02 -1.66 4.80
CA GLN A 40 -5.76 -0.56 5.73
C GLN A 40 -4.78 -0.99 6.82
N THR A 41 -3.77 -0.17 7.05
CA THR A 41 -2.85 -0.30 8.18
C THR A 41 -3.28 0.60 9.32
N GLN A 42 -3.32 0.01 10.52
CA GLN A 42 -3.66 0.70 11.77
C GLN A 42 -2.53 0.48 12.77
N SER A 43 -2.35 1.44 13.67
CA SER A 43 -1.40 1.32 14.77
C SER A 43 -2.04 1.60 16.13
N GLN A 44 -1.55 0.92 17.15
CA GLN A 44 -1.93 1.09 18.54
C GLN A 44 -0.68 0.99 19.43
N TYR A 45 -0.37 2.08 20.13
CA TYR A 45 0.68 2.08 21.13
C TYR A 45 0.14 1.58 22.47
N ASP A 46 0.75 0.52 23.00
CA ASP A 46 0.50 0.04 24.35
C ASP A 46 1.48 0.71 25.31
N SER A 47 0.99 1.69 26.07
CA SER A 47 1.79 2.46 27.02
C SER A 47 2.28 1.64 28.21
N SER A 48 1.66 0.50 28.51
CA SER A 48 2.04 -0.37 29.63
C SER A 48 3.25 -1.24 29.30
N SER A 49 3.33 -1.74 28.06
CA SER A 49 4.44 -2.57 27.57
C SER A 49 5.48 -1.78 26.77
N GLY A 50 5.16 -0.55 26.35
CA GLY A 50 6.02 0.25 25.48
C GLY A 50 6.11 -0.28 24.05
N VAL A 51 5.12 -1.08 23.62
CA VAL A 51 5.09 -1.75 22.31
C VAL A 51 4.15 -1.01 21.35
N LEU A 52 4.63 -0.76 20.14
CA LEU A 52 3.82 -0.30 19.01
C LEU A 52 3.28 -1.51 18.25
N ASN A 53 1.98 -1.75 18.32
CA ASN A 53 1.31 -2.79 17.54
C ASN A 53 0.80 -2.17 16.24
N ILE A 54 1.18 -2.73 15.11
CA ILE A 54 0.74 -2.32 13.78
C ILE A 54 0.10 -3.51 13.11
N THR A 55 -1.12 -3.33 12.64
CA THR A 55 -1.86 -4.36 11.91
C THR A 55 -2.25 -3.84 10.54
N THR A 56 -1.80 -4.54 9.51
CA THR A 56 -2.29 -4.38 8.14
C THR A 56 -3.46 -5.34 7.96
N TYR A 57 -4.64 -4.78 7.78
CA TYR A 57 -5.85 -5.53 7.48
C TYR A 57 -6.08 -5.59 5.97
N ILE A 58 -6.43 -6.77 5.48
CA ILE A 58 -6.92 -6.98 4.11
C ILE A 58 -8.40 -7.30 4.18
N ARG A 59 -9.18 -6.69 3.30
CA ARG A 59 -10.62 -6.90 3.17
C ARG A 59 -10.92 -7.57 1.85
N ILE A 60 -10.98 -8.90 1.88
CA ILE A 60 -11.09 -9.74 0.68
C ILE A 60 -12.37 -9.47 -0.11
N ASP A 61 -13.49 -9.13 0.55
CA ASP A 61 -14.75 -8.80 -0.15
C ASP A 61 -14.70 -7.48 -0.94
N GLN A 62 -13.64 -6.68 -0.78
CA GLN A 62 -13.40 -5.46 -1.56
C GLN A 62 -12.32 -5.64 -2.64
N ILE A 63 -11.80 -6.87 -2.80
CA ILE A 63 -10.84 -7.22 -3.84
C ILE A 63 -11.58 -8.13 -4.83
N ASP A 64 -11.58 -7.76 -6.11
CA ASP A 64 -12.15 -8.62 -7.14
C ASP A 64 -11.43 -9.98 -7.12
N PRO A 65 -12.16 -11.12 -7.11
CA PRO A 65 -11.53 -12.44 -7.15
C PRO A 65 -10.53 -12.61 -8.31
N ALA A 66 -10.84 -12.03 -9.48
CA ALA A 66 -10.00 -12.06 -10.67
C ALA A 66 -8.79 -11.14 -10.59
N ALA A 67 -8.73 -10.23 -9.60
CA ALA A 67 -7.63 -9.28 -9.45
C ALA A 67 -6.27 -9.98 -9.51
N SER A 68 -5.38 -9.38 -10.29
CA SER A 68 -4.03 -9.86 -10.52
C SER A 68 -3.20 -9.93 -9.22
N GLN A 69 -2.17 -10.76 -9.21
CA GLN A 69 -1.20 -10.83 -8.12
C GLN A 69 -0.46 -9.50 -7.96
N GLU A 70 -0.24 -8.76 -9.04
CA GLU A 70 0.40 -7.44 -9.03
C GLU A 70 -0.43 -6.41 -8.27
N TYR A 71 -1.75 -6.38 -8.49
CA TYR A 71 -2.66 -5.52 -7.72
C TYR A 71 -2.68 -5.89 -6.24
N LYS A 72 -2.83 -7.18 -5.94
CA LYS A 72 -2.85 -7.69 -4.55
C LYS A 72 -1.53 -7.38 -3.83
N ALA A 73 -0.41 -7.54 -4.50
CA ALA A 73 0.91 -7.21 -3.96
C ALA A 73 1.10 -5.69 -3.79
N SER A 74 0.64 -4.87 -4.74
CA SER A 74 0.77 -3.42 -4.62
C SER A 74 -0.03 -2.86 -3.43
N LEU A 75 -1.20 -3.42 -3.14
CA LEU A 75 -1.96 -3.10 -1.92
C LEU A 75 -1.08 -3.37 -0.68
N LEU A 76 -0.49 -4.55 -0.58
CA LEU A 76 0.33 -4.88 0.58
C LEU A 76 1.59 -4.00 0.69
N ILE A 77 2.27 -3.72 -0.43
CA ILE A 77 3.44 -2.84 -0.45
C ILE A 77 3.06 -1.43 0.02
N HIS A 78 1.93 -0.89 -0.46
CA HIS A 78 1.39 0.40 0.00
C HIS A 78 1.18 0.41 1.51
N GLU A 79 0.56 -0.64 2.05
CA GLU A 79 0.30 -0.79 3.47
C GLU A 79 1.59 -0.93 4.33
N ILE A 80 2.63 -1.57 3.79
CA ILE A 80 3.94 -1.64 4.46
C ILE A 80 4.56 -0.24 4.63
N VAL A 81 4.34 0.66 3.67
CA VAL A 81 4.82 2.05 3.80
C VAL A 81 4.04 2.79 4.90
N HIS A 82 2.72 2.58 5.01
CA HIS A 82 1.96 3.08 6.17
C HIS A 82 2.52 2.55 7.49
N ALA A 83 2.83 1.25 7.57
CA ALA A 83 3.44 0.65 8.75
C ALA A 83 4.78 1.33 9.10
N TYR A 84 5.63 1.60 8.10
CA TYR A 84 6.87 2.37 8.31
C TYR A 84 6.58 3.77 8.88
N ILE A 85 5.64 4.50 8.30
CA ILE A 85 5.28 5.85 8.76
C ILE A 85 4.79 5.83 10.22
N PHE A 86 4.02 4.81 10.63
CA PHE A 86 3.62 4.67 12.02
C PHE A 86 4.80 4.42 12.97
N THR A 87 5.89 3.81 12.51
CA THR A 87 7.11 3.62 13.30
C THR A 87 7.97 4.90 13.38
N HIS A 88 7.79 5.84 12.45
CA HIS A 88 8.58 7.07 12.34
C HIS A 88 7.68 8.28 12.02
N PRO A 89 6.67 8.62 12.85
CA PRO A 89 5.70 9.67 12.53
C PRO A 89 6.34 11.06 12.31
N GLU A 90 7.53 11.30 12.86
CA GLU A 90 8.29 12.54 12.69
C GLU A 90 8.67 12.82 11.23
N VAL A 91 8.75 11.79 10.37
CA VAL A 91 9.11 11.97 8.95
C VAL A 91 8.06 12.74 8.17
N LEU A 92 6.81 12.77 8.66
CA LEU A 92 5.72 13.45 8.00
C LEU A 92 5.97 14.95 7.87
N ASN A 93 6.64 15.56 8.86
CA ASN A 93 6.99 16.99 8.83
C ASN A 93 5.82 17.91 8.39
N GLY A 94 4.61 17.64 8.90
CA GLY A 94 3.39 18.39 8.58
C GLY A 94 2.59 17.89 7.37
N LEU A 95 3.06 16.86 6.65
CA LEU A 95 2.35 16.24 5.55
C LEU A 95 1.34 15.17 6.04
N THR A 96 0.33 14.89 5.21
CA THR A 96 -0.44 13.64 5.35
C THR A 96 0.43 12.44 4.98
N GLN A 97 0.02 11.23 5.39
CA GLN A 97 0.78 10.03 5.05
C GLN A 97 0.88 9.83 3.52
N HIS A 98 -0.23 9.96 2.79
CA HIS A 98 -0.18 9.83 1.33
C HIS A 98 0.59 10.96 0.64
N ALA A 99 0.56 12.19 1.15
CA ALA A 99 1.39 13.26 0.62
C ALA A 99 2.88 12.97 0.82
N TYR A 100 3.26 12.45 1.99
CA TYR A 100 4.63 12.01 2.25
C TYR A 100 5.03 10.81 1.38
N MET A 101 4.14 9.84 1.18
CA MET A 101 4.36 8.71 0.27
C MET A 101 4.54 9.15 -1.18
N LEU A 102 3.70 10.07 -1.66
CA LEU A 102 3.80 10.63 -3.01
C LEU A 102 5.17 11.23 -3.27
N GLN A 103 5.70 11.97 -2.30
CA GLN A 103 7.00 12.65 -2.40
C GLN A 103 8.20 11.71 -2.29
N ASN A 104 8.11 10.66 -1.47
CA ASN A 104 9.31 9.91 -1.04
C ASN A 104 9.30 8.43 -1.40
N TYR A 105 8.14 7.81 -1.62
CA TYR A 105 8.02 6.34 -1.72
C TYR A 105 7.47 5.82 -3.04
N ILE A 106 6.90 6.65 -3.93
CA ILE A 106 6.34 6.14 -5.20
C ILE A 106 7.40 5.46 -6.08
N ASP A 107 8.60 6.02 -6.20
CA ASP A 107 9.68 5.37 -6.95
C ASP A 107 10.10 4.04 -6.31
N GLY A 108 10.07 3.96 -4.97
CA GLY A 108 10.36 2.73 -4.22
C GLY A 108 9.29 1.65 -4.40
N ILE A 109 8.01 2.01 -4.31
CA ILE A 109 6.88 1.11 -4.54
C ILE A 109 6.92 0.58 -5.97
N LEU A 110 7.12 1.47 -6.95
CA LEU A 110 7.29 1.12 -8.36
C LEU A 110 8.46 0.12 -8.54
N GLY A 111 9.60 0.40 -7.92
CA GLY A 111 10.78 -0.48 -7.95
C GLY A 111 10.50 -1.88 -7.41
N LEU A 112 9.80 -1.98 -6.28
CA LEU A 112 9.42 -3.26 -5.68
C LEU A 112 8.43 -4.04 -6.55
N CYS A 113 7.43 -3.36 -7.14
CA CYS A 113 6.52 -3.99 -8.08
C CYS A 113 7.26 -4.58 -9.29
N LYS A 114 8.21 -3.84 -9.88
CA LYS A 114 9.02 -4.30 -11.02
C LYS A 114 10.03 -5.38 -10.67
N LEU A 115 10.50 -5.41 -9.42
CA LEU A 115 11.38 -6.48 -8.93
C LEU A 115 10.60 -7.79 -8.79
N SER A 116 9.33 -7.69 -8.39
CA SER A 116 8.47 -8.85 -8.11
C SER A 116 7.78 -9.38 -9.37
N PHE A 117 7.50 -8.52 -10.35
CA PHE A 117 6.70 -8.84 -11.53
C PHE A 117 7.28 -8.17 -12.78
N PRO A 118 7.12 -8.77 -13.98
CA PRO A 118 7.65 -8.25 -15.24
C PRO A 118 6.84 -7.06 -15.78
N LEU A 119 6.75 -5.98 -15.01
CA LEU A 119 5.95 -4.79 -15.31
C LEU A 119 6.75 -3.74 -16.08
N THR A 120 6.06 -3.08 -17.02
CA THR A 120 6.55 -1.80 -17.57
C THR A 120 6.56 -0.71 -16.50
N SER A 121 7.34 0.35 -16.70
CA SER A 121 7.36 1.48 -15.76
C SER A 121 6.00 2.16 -15.59
N GLN A 122 5.20 2.28 -16.67
CA GLN A 122 3.85 2.83 -16.58
C GLN A 122 2.90 1.91 -15.80
N GLN A 123 2.92 0.60 -16.05
CA GLN A 123 2.08 -0.33 -15.28
C GLN A 123 2.44 -0.29 -13.79
N ALA A 124 3.72 -0.35 -13.44
CA ALA A 124 4.16 -0.27 -12.05
C ALA A 124 3.83 1.09 -11.40
N ALA A 125 3.94 2.20 -12.14
CA ALA A 125 3.51 3.51 -11.66
C ALA A 125 2.00 3.57 -11.41
N SER A 126 1.18 2.94 -12.26
CA SER A 126 -0.27 2.91 -12.07
C SER A 126 -0.69 2.21 -10.78
N LEU A 127 -0.01 1.11 -10.45
CA LEU A 127 -0.20 0.36 -9.20
C LEU A 127 0.26 1.19 -7.98
N ALA A 128 1.43 1.83 -8.08
CA ALA A 128 1.98 2.65 -6.99
C ALA A 128 1.12 3.90 -6.70
N LEU A 129 0.60 4.56 -7.72
CA LEU A 129 -0.25 5.76 -7.58
C LEU A 129 -1.70 5.43 -7.20
N GLY A 130 -2.19 4.24 -7.60
CA GLY A 130 -3.55 3.79 -7.34
C GLY A 130 -3.93 3.75 -5.86
N GLY A 131 -2.96 3.49 -4.97
CA GLY A 131 -3.16 3.45 -3.53
C GLY A 131 -3.40 4.82 -2.87
N LEU A 132 -3.14 5.94 -3.55
CA LEU A 132 -3.24 7.29 -2.94
C LEU A 132 -4.61 7.96 -3.13
N GLY A 133 -5.52 7.31 -3.84
CA GLY A 133 -6.58 7.95 -4.63
C GLY A 133 -7.69 8.74 -3.90
N ASP A 134 -7.80 8.73 -2.57
CA ASP A 134 -8.90 9.40 -1.87
C ASP A 134 -8.57 10.80 -1.32
N ASP A 135 -7.34 11.04 -0.88
CA ASP A 135 -6.90 12.35 -0.32
C ASP A 135 -5.91 13.09 -1.24
N MET A 136 -5.31 12.40 -2.22
CA MET A 136 -4.39 13.02 -3.18
C MET A 136 -5.05 13.37 -4.52
N THR A 137 -6.13 12.69 -4.91
CA THR A 137 -6.80 12.94 -6.19
C THR A 137 -7.31 14.39 -6.26
N GLY A 138 -7.00 15.08 -7.37
CA GLY A 138 -7.37 16.48 -7.58
C GLY A 138 -6.37 17.50 -7.01
N THR A 139 -5.34 17.07 -6.28
CA THR A 139 -4.25 17.96 -5.86
C THR A 139 -3.26 18.21 -6.99
N GLN A 140 -2.61 19.38 -7.00
CA GLN A 140 -1.56 19.70 -7.98
C GLN A 140 -0.38 18.71 -7.86
N ALA A 141 0.01 18.35 -6.65
CA ALA A 141 1.10 17.39 -6.43
C ALA A 141 0.82 16.02 -7.09
N PHE A 142 -0.43 15.55 -7.03
CA PHE A 142 -0.81 14.31 -7.70
C PHE A 142 -0.81 14.47 -9.22
N ALA A 143 -1.28 15.61 -9.76
CA ALA A 143 -1.20 15.90 -11.19
C ALA A 143 0.25 15.96 -11.72
N ASP A 144 1.16 16.54 -10.94
CA ASP A 144 2.59 16.60 -11.25
C ASP A 144 3.20 15.20 -11.26
N ALA A 145 2.82 14.35 -10.30
CA ALA A 145 3.25 12.95 -10.27
C ALA A 145 2.72 12.16 -11.48
N LEU A 146 1.45 12.34 -11.86
CA LEU A 146 0.89 11.71 -13.06
C LEU A 146 1.74 12.08 -14.30
N THR A 147 2.05 13.37 -14.45
CA THR A 147 2.91 13.87 -15.53
C THR A 147 4.31 13.26 -15.48
N LYS A 148 4.94 13.19 -14.29
CA LYS A 148 6.27 12.58 -14.08
C LYS A 148 6.33 11.14 -14.62
N TYR A 149 5.28 10.36 -14.40
CA TYR A 149 5.22 8.96 -14.84
C TYR A 149 4.60 8.74 -16.23
N GLY A 150 4.39 9.83 -16.98
CA GLY A 150 3.93 9.78 -18.37
C GLY A 150 2.44 9.46 -18.51
N PHE A 151 1.64 9.77 -17.50
CA PHE A 151 0.17 9.74 -17.59
C PHE A 151 -0.35 11.10 -18.00
N THR A 152 -1.43 11.09 -18.80
CA THR A 152 -2.16 12.30 -19.14
C THR A 152 -3.32 12.48 -18.15
N THR A 153 -3.72 13.72 -17.90
CA THR A 153 -4.87 14.03 -17.02
C THR A 153 -6.20 14.00 -17.77
N ASP A 154 -6.14 13.84 -19.09
CA ASP A 154 -7.22 13.78 -20.04
C ASP A 154 -7.78 12.34 -20.20
N ASN A 155 -9.10 12.24 -20.26
CA ASN A 155 -9.88 10.99 -20.14
C ASN A 155 -9.66 9.92 -21.23
N ASN A 156 -8.78 10.14 -22.21
CA ASN A 156 -8.88 9.42 -23.49
C ASN A 156 -7.97 8.21 -23.72
N SER A 157 -6.96 7.88 -22.88
CA SER A 157 -6.27 6.55 -22.93
C SER A 157 -5.06 6.42 -22.01
N ASN A 158 -4.37 7.52 -21.66
CA ASN A 158 -3.14 7.50 -20.87
C ASN A 158 -3.37 7.86 -19.39
N ASN A 159 -4.55 7.56 -18.86
CA ASN A 159 -4.85 7.76 -17.45
C ASN A 159 -4.28 6.56 -16.65
N TYR A 160 -3.60 6.81 -15.54
CA TYR A 160 -3.10 5.75 -14.63
C TYR A 160 -4.20 4.75 -14.23
N GLN A 161 -5.46 5.19 -14.16
CA GLN A 161 -6.63 4.36 -13.89
C GLN A 161 -6.82 3.24 -14.93
N PHE A 162 -6.39 3.42 -16.18
CA PHE A 162 -6.54 2.41 -17.23
C PHE A 162 -5.81 1.11 -16.88
N TYR A 163 -4.52 1.19 -16.54
CA TYR A 163 -3.77 0.00 -16.13
C TYR A 163 -4.22 -0.50 -14.75
N LEU A 164 -4.48 0.42 -13.80
CA LEU A 164 -4.94 0.04 -12.47
C LEU A 164 -6.21 -0.81 -12.51
N GLN A 165 -7.21 -0.40 -13.29
CA GLN A 165 -8.46 -1.15 -13.45
C GLN A 165 -8.23 -2.51 -14.11
N GLN A 166 -7.33 -2.60 -15.09
CA GLN A 166 -7.05 -3.89 -15.72
C GLN A 166 -6.41 -4.88 -14.75
N PHE A 167 -5.50 -4.42 -13.89
CA PHE A 167 -4.94 -5.26 -12.83
C PHE A 167 -5.96 -5.58 -11.73
N GLN A 168 -6.83 -4.63 -11.38
CA GLN A 168 -7.88 -4.79 -10.38
C GLN A 168 -8.95 -5.79 -10.81
N TYR A 169 -9.34 -5.80 -12.09
CA TYR A 169 -10.36 -6.73 -12.62
C TYR A 169 -9.75 -7.93 -13.35
N GLY A 170 -8.43 -8.08 -13.30
CA GLY A 170 -7.74 -9.24 -13.84
C GLY A 170 -7.81 -9.38 -15.37
N THR A 171 -7.92 -8.29 -16.12
CA THR A 171 -7.83 -8.35 -17.59
C THR A 171 -6.38 -8.37 -18.09
N ILE A 172 -5.43 -8.03 -17.22
CA ILE A 172 -3.98 -8.24 -17.40
C ILE A 172 -3.35 -8.71 -16.08
N GLY A 173 -2.10 -9.15 -16.15
CA GLY A 173 -1.29 -9.57 -14.99
C GLY A 173 -1.28 -11.07 -14.78
N ILE A 174 -0.72 -11.50 -13.66
CA ILE A 174 -0.64 -12.90 -13.26
C ILE A 174 -1.84 -13.20 -12.36
N HIS A 175 -2.59 -14.26 -12.68
CA HIS A 175 -3.71 -14.71 -11.86
C HIS A 175 -3.29 -15.88 -10.98
N CYS A 176 -3.97 -16.04 -9.84
CA CYS A 176 -3.93 -17.33 -9.16
C CYS A 176 -4.66 -18.31 -10.08
N ASN A 177 -3.97 -19.37 -10.52
CA ASN A 177 -4.68 -20.49 -11.14
C ASN A 177 -5.52 -21.14 -10.03
N ASP A 178 -6.82 -21.30 -10.28
CA ASP A 178 -7.70 -22.11 -9.43
C ASP A 178 -7.22 -23.57 -9.38
#